data_AF-A0A7C7R120-F1
#
_entry.id   AF-A0A7C7R120-F1
#
_cell.length_a   1.000
_cell.length_b   1.000
_cell.length_c   1.000
_cell.angle_alpha   90.00
_cell.angle_beta   90.00
_cell.angle_gamma   90.00
#
_symmetry.space_group_name_H-M   'P 1'
#
loop_
_entity.id
_entity.type
_entity.pdbx_description
1 polymer ?
#
loop_
_entity_poly.entity_id
_entity_poly.type
_entity_poly.pdbx_seq_one_letter_code
_entity_poly.pdbx_strand_id
1 'polypeptide(L)'
;MSVQTTASPDSTRASALAGLTAESLYEKCVALARNLWWSWHPEVFNLFRDLDPIRWRQLDHNPIALLREFTPERLEMRAAELVLYSRINHAYRRLKEYLAETPLWARTHAGVLGSKPVAYFSLEFGLHESIPIYSGGLGVLSGDHIKSASGLGVPLLAVGLFYDQGYFKQHLDMNGWQQEEYLDIKVDNLPMESALGPDGKPITVEIPTRSGLLRAKVWQIRVGRLHLYLLDSDVEGNSPEDRELTSRLYGGDNRTRIRQELVAGVGGVRALRAMGITPGVYHLNEGHSAFATLEVIRERMKNDGMNFDEALRDVAQHTVFTTHTPVPAGHDRFDGALMEE
;
A
#
# COMPACT_ATOMS: atom_id res chain seq x y z
N MET A 1 -46.15 -27.56 -9.34
CA MET A 1 -46.72 -26.20 -9.17
C MET A 1 -45.56 -25.25 -9.01
N SER A 2 -45.16 -24.63 -10.11
CA SER A 2 -44.09 -23.64 -10.21
C SER A 2 -44.66 -22.26 -9.85
N VAL A 3 -44.16 -21.65 -8.77
CA VAL A 3 -44.47 -20.26 -8.43
C VAL A 3 -43.41 -19.39 -9.10
N GLN A 4 -43.79 -18.74 -10.21
CA GLN A 4 -43.05 -17.62 -10.78
C GLN A 4 -43.30 -16.40 -9.90
N THR A 5 -42.28 -15.96 -9.17
CA THR A 5 -42.25 -14.64 -8.53
C THR A 5 -41.96 -13.58 -9.58
N THR A 6 -43.01 -12.91 -10.07
CA THR A 6 -42.89 -11.69 -10.86
C THR A 6 -42.42 -10.55 -9.96
N ALA A 7 -41.20 -10.07 -10.16
CA ALA A 7 -40.72 -8.84 -9.54
C ALA A 7 -41.61 -7.67 -9.96
N SER A 8 -42.10 -6.88 -8.99
CA SER A 8 -42.94 -5.71 -9.28
C SER A 8 -42.12 -4.61 -9.99
N PRO A 9 -42.73 -3.88 -10.95
CA PRO A 9 -42.05 -2.80 -11.69
C PRO A 9 -41.57 -1.65 -10.78
N ASP A 10 -42.11 -1.52 -9.56
CA ASP A 10 -41.68 -0.50 -8.59
C ASP A 10 -40.35 -0.83 -7.91
N SER A 11 -40.00 -2.12 -7.74
CA SER A 11 -38.71 -2.50 -7.13
C SER A 11 -37.52 -2.22 -8.05
N THR A 12 -37.73 -2.35 -9.37
CA THR A 12 -36.74 -2.03 -10.41
C THR A 12 -36.59 -0.52 -10.59
N ARG A 13 -37.68 0.25 -10.44
CA ARG A 13 -37.66 1.72 -10.55
C ARG A 13 -37.03 2.39 -9.32
N ALA A 14 -37.27 1.88 -8.12
CA ALA A 14 -36.61 2.33 -6.89
C ALA A 14 -35.10 2.00 -6.90
N SER A 15 -34.71 0.83 -7.42
CA SER A 15 -33.31 0.47 -7.65
C SER A 15 -32.63 1.35 -8.71
N ALA A 16 -33.35 1.77 -9.76
CA ALA A 16 -32.83 2.67 -10.79
C ALA A 16 -32.64 4.11 -10.28
N LEU A 17 -33.54 4.60 -9.42
CA LEU A 17 -33.45 5.92 -8.78
C LEU A 17 -32.36 5.99 -7.70
N ALA A 18 -32.11 4.89 -6.97
CA ALA A 18 -31.02 4.80 -5.98
C ALA A 18 -29.62 4.94 -6.59
N GLY A 19 -29.45 4.70 -7.90
CA GLY A 19 -28.17 4.83 -8.59
C GLY A 19 -27.85 6.24 -9.11
N LEU A 20 -28.76 7.20 -8.94
CA LEU A 20 -28.74 8.53 -9.55
C LEU A 20 -28.66 9.68 -8.54
N THR A 21 -28.50 9.42 -7.25
CA THR A 21 -28.36 10.50 -6.25
C THR A 21 -26.96 11.12 -6.28
N ALA A 22 -26.86 12.37 -5.81
CA ALA A 22 -25.60 13.07 -5.61
C ALA A 22 -24.63 12.25 -4.74
N GLU A 23 -25.13 11.63 -3.66
CA GLU A 23 -24.37 10.74 -2.77
C GLU A 23 -23.84 9.52 -3.52
N SER A 24 -24.68 8.85 -4.32
CA SER A 24 -24.26 7.66 -5.09
C SER A 24 -23.14 8.00 -6.08
N LEU A 25 -23.21 9.17 -6.71
CA LEU A 25 -22.16 9.63 -7.63
C LEU A 25 -20.86 9.93 -6.88
N TYR A 26 -20.96 10.62 -5.75
CA TYR A 26 -19.82 10.93 -4.89
C TYR A 26 -19.14 9.66 -4.38
N GLU A 27 -19.90 8.68 -3.89
CA GLU A 27 -19.39 7.39 -3.43
C GLU A 27 -18.64 6.61 -4.54
N LYS A 28 -19.14 6.66 -5.78
CA LYS A 28 -18.44 6.05 -6.93
C LYS A 28 -17.10 6.72 -7.20
N CYS A 29 -17.04 8.05 -7.14
CA CYS A 29 -15.80 8.80 -7.27
C CYS A 29 -14.82 8.48 -6.13
N VAL A 30 -15.30 8.40 -4.89
CA VAL A 30 -14.48 8.00 -3.72
C VAL A 30 -13.94 6.59 -3.89
N ALA A 31 -14.76 5.64 -4.35
CA ALA A 31 -14.33 4.26 -4.60
C ALA A 31 -13.26 4.18 -5.70
N LEU A 32 -13.38 4.99 -6.75
CA LEU A 32 -12.35 5.13 -7.77
C LEU A 32 -11.07 5.74 -7.19
N ALA A 33 -11.16 6.83 -6.43
CA ALA A 33 -10.01 7.52 -5.86
C ALA A 33 -9.23 6.69 -4.83
N ARG A 34 -9.93 5.86 -4.03
CA ARG A 34 -9.35 4.99 -3.00
C ARG A 34 -8.63 3.75 -3.53
N ASN A 35 -8.72 3.46 -4.82
CA ASN A 35 -7.98 2.36 -5.43
C ASN A 35 -7.06 2.91 -6.51
N LEU A 36 -5.74 2.77 -6.32
CA LEU A 36 -4.72 3.34 -7.22
C LEU A 36 -4.78 2.82 -8.66
N TRP A 37 -5.65 1.86 -8.97
CA TRP A 37 -6.03 1.49 -10.32
C TRP A 37 -6.25 2.68 -11.25
N TRP A 38 -6.82 3.79 -10.77
CA TRP A 38 -7.00 4.99 -11.58
C TRP A 38 -5.68 5.57 -12.15
N SER A 39 -4.55 5.37 -11.46
CA SER A 39 -3.26 6.01 -11.79
C SER A 39 -2.59 5.48 -13.05
N TRP A 40 -2.90 4.25 -13.48
CA TRP A 40 -2.42 3.68 -14.75
C TRP A 40 -3.54 3.46 -15.78
N HIS A 41 -4.70 4.09 -15.54
CA HIS A 41 -5.85 4.09 -16.45
C HIS A 41 -6.15 5.55 -16.86
N PRO A 42 -5.58 6.04 -17.97
CA PRO A 42 -5.68 7.45 -18.38
C PRO A 42 -7.10 8.00 -18.44
N GLU A 43 -8.08 7.16 -18.80
CA GLU A 43 -9.50 7.49 -18.84
C GLU A 43 -10.08 7.86 -17.46
N VAL A 44 -9.57 7.24 -16.38
CA VAL A 44 -9.98 7.51 -15.00
C VAL A 44 -9.17 8.66 -14.41
N PHE A 45 -7.87 8.73 -14.70
CA PHE A 45 -7.05 9.90 -14.35
C PHE A 45 -7.67 11.19 -14.89
N ASN A 46 -8.00 11.20 -16.18
CA ASN A 46 -8.57 12.37 -16.84
C ASN A 46 -9.95 12.74 -16.28
N LEU A 47 -10.69 11.79 -15.71
CA LEU A 47 -11.97 12.09 -15.07
C LEU A 47 -11.79 13.04 -13.88
N PHE A 48 -10.80 12.79 -13.02
CA PHE A 48 -10.51 13.69 -11.90
C PHE A 48 -9.95 15.03 -12.34
N ARG A 49 -9.08 15.03 -13.36
CA ARG A 49 -8.60 16.27 -13.98
C ARG A 49 -9.74 17.12 -14.51
N ASP A 50 -10.69 16.51 -15.22
CA ASP A 50 -11.76 17.23 -15.89
C ASP A 50 -12.75 17.87 -14.89
N LEU A 51 -12.88 17.33 -13.66
CA LEU A 51 -13.72 17.92 -12.60
C LEU A 51 -13.26 19.33 -12.20
N ASP A 52 -11.95 19.54 -12.06
CA ASP A 52 -11.35 20.86 -11.84
C ASP A 52 -9.85 20.85 -12.24
N PRO A 53 -9.51 21.24 -13.49
CA PRO A 53 -8.13 21.17 -13.98
C PRO A 53 -7.14 22.09 -13.25
N ILE A 54 -7.64 23.13 -12.57
CA ILE A 54 -6.80 24.06 -11.82
C ILE A 54 -6.48 23.45 -10.46
N ARG A 55 -7.49 23.02 -9.71
CA ARG A 55 -7.30 22.38 -8.40
C ARG A 55 -6.56 21.06 -8.53
N TRP A 56 -6.82 20.27 -9.58
CA TRP A 56 -6.09 19.03 -9.86
C TRP A 56 -4.57 19.24 -9.89
N ARG A 57 -4.08 20.31 -10.54
CA ARG A 57 -2.65 20.65 -10.57
C ARG A 57 -2.14 21.20 -9.25
N GLN A 58 -2.95 21.98 -8.53
CA GLN A 58 -2.57 22.54 -7.22
C GLN A 58 -2.49 21.49 -6.12
N LEU A 59 -3.19 20.36 -6.29
CA LEU A 59 -3.26 19.26 -5.33
C LEU A 59 -2.33 18.10 -5.70
N ASP A 60 -1.29 18.35 -6.52
CA ASP A 60 -0.34 17.33 -6.97
C ASP A 60 -1.04 16.07 -7.52
N HIS A 61 -2.10 16.29 -8.31
CA HIS A 61 -2.89 15.24 -8.96
C HIS A 61 -3.45 14.20 -7.98
N ASN A 62 -3.86 14.65 -6.79
CA ASN A 62 -4.43 13.80 -5.74
C ASN A 62 -5.98 13.80 -5.77
N PRO A 63 -6.64 12.68 -6.12
CA PRO A 63 -8.10 12.63 -6.21
C PRO A 63 -8.79 12.60 -4.86
N ILE A 64 -8.14 12.10 -3.80
CA ILE A 64 -8.71 12.14 -2.45
C ILE A 64 -8.77 13.59 -1.98
N ALA A 65 -7.67 14.33 -2.12
CA ALA A 65 -7.62 15.74 -1.76
C ALA A 65 -8.63 16.56 -2.59
N LEU A 66 -8.73 16.30 -3.90
CA LEU A 66 -9.69 16.97 -4.78
C LEU A 66 -11.14 16.73 -4.32
N LEU A 67 -11.53 15.48 -4.11
CA LEU A 67 -12.91 15.13 -3.74
C LEU A 67 -13.33 15.73 -2.39
N ARG A 68 -12.40 15.90 -1.45
CA ARG A 68 -12.67 16.56 -0.16
C ARG A 68 -13.09 18.02 -0.29
N GLU A 69 -12.83 18.67 -1.43
CA GLU A 69 -13.28 20.04 -1.70
C GLU A 69 -14.71 20.13 -2.25
N PHE A 70 -15.33 18.98 -2.51
CA PHE A 70 -16.69 18.88 -3.02
C PHE A 70 -17.65 18.33 -1.95
N THR A 71 -18.83 18.94 -1.86
CA THR A 71 -20.00 18.24 -1.33
C THR A 71 -20.58 17.33 -2.42
N PRO A 72 -21.37 16.30 -2.08
CA PRO A 72 -22.03 15.46 -3.08
C PRO A 72 -22.80 16.27 -4.13
N GLU A 73 -23.56 17.28 -3.72
CA GLU A 73 -24.39 18.12 -4.61
C GLU A 73 -23.54 18.99 -5.54
N ARG A 74 -22.41 19.51 -5.03
CA ARG A 74 -21.49 20.31 -5.86
C ARG A 74 -20.79 19.43 -6.90
N LEU A 75 -20.38 18.22 -6.53
CA LEU A 75 -19.79 17.26 -7.47
C LEU A 75 -20.81 16.86 -8.53
N GLU A 76 -22.05 16.61 -8.12
CA GLU A 76 -23.15 16.27 -9.00
C GLU A 76 -23.40 17.38 -10.05
N MET A 77 -23.55 18.63 -9.59
CA MET A 77 -23.74 19.78 -10.46
C MET A 77 -22.60 19.92 -11.49
N ARG A 78 -21.35 19.80 -11.04
CA ARG A 78 -20.18 19.81 -11.93
C ARG A 78 -20.19 18.67 -12.94
N ALA A 79 -20.52 17.46 -12.49
CA ALA A 79 -20.60 16.30 -13.37
C ALA A 79 -21.73 16.45 -14.41
N ALA A 80 -22.81 17.16 -14.10
CA ALA A 80 -23.87 17.50 -15.04
C ALA A 80 -23.39 18.49 -16.10
N GLU A 81 -22.80 19.62 -15.66
CA GLU A 81 -22.25 20.68 -16.53
C GLU A 81 -21.25 20.13 -17.56
N LEU A 82 -20.40 19.20 -17.12
CA LEU A 82 -19.32 18.61 -17.91
C LEU A 82 -19.70 17.28 -18.58
N VAL A 83 -20.94 16.83 -18.43
CA VAL A 83 -21.46 15.57 -19.00
C VAL A 83 -20.60 14.35 -18.59
N LEU A 84 -20.19 14.28 -17.31
CA LEU A 84 -19.30 13.25 -16.78
C LEU A 84 -20.00 12.02 -16.20
N TYR A 85 -21.33 12.07 -15.99
CA TYR A 85 -22.08 10.97 -15.36
C TYR A 85 -21.84 9.59 -16.00
N SER A 86 -21.91 9.51 -17.33
CA SER A 86 -21.70 8.25 -18.05
C SER A 86 -20.27 7.75 -17.88
N ARG A 87 -19.28 8.66 -17.90
CA ARG A 87 -17.87 8.36 -17.69
C ARG A 87 -17.59 7.85 -16.27
N ILE A 88 -18.17 8.49 -15.24
CA ILE A 88 -18.05 8.06 -13.83
C ILE A 88 -18.62 6.66 -13.64
N ASN A 89 -19.86 6.43 -14.11
CA ASN A 89 -20.51 5.13 -13.99
C ASN A 89 -19.75 4.03 -14.75
N HIS A 90 -19.26 4.35 -15.95
CA HIS A 90 -18.46 3.41 -16.74
C HIS A 90 -17.13 3.06 -16.06
N ALA A 91 -16.40 4.06 -15.56
CA ALA A 91 -15.15 3.84 -14.82
C ALA A 91 -15.37 2.98 -13.57
N TYR A 92 -16.40 3.29 -12.78
CA TYR A 92 -16.75 2.53 -11.58
C TYR A 92 -17.11 1.08 -11.91
N ARG A 93 -17.91 0.85 -12.96
CA ARG A 93 -18.25 -0.49 -13.43
C ARG A 93 -17.00 -1.26 -13.86
N ARG A 94 -16.09 -0.63 -14.60
CA ARG A 94 -14.83 -1.26 -15.02
C ARG A 94 -13.93 -1.62 -13.85
N LEU A 95 -13.87 -0.78 -12.81
CA LEU A 95 -13.16 -1.13 -11.57
C LEU A 95 -13.80 -2.36 -10.92
N LYS A 96 -15.13 -2.44 -10.84
CA LYS A 96 -15.83 -3.61 -10.28
C LYS A 96 -15.56 -4.89 -11.08
N GLU A 97 -15.65 -4.83 -12.40
CA GLU A 97 -15.33 -5.95 -13.30
C GLU A 97 -13.87 -6.38 -13.14
N TYR A 98 -12.95 -5.43 -13.10
CA TYR A 98 -11.53 -5.67 -12.84
C TYR A 98 -11.32 -6.41 -11.51
N LEU A 99 -11.92 -5.95 -10.42
CA LEU A 99 -11.74 -6.56 -9.10
C LEU A 99 -12.44 -7.92 -8.94
N ALA A 100 -13.55 -8.16 -9.63
CA ALA A 100 -14.34 -9.38 -9.49
C ALA A 100 -13.72 -10.60 -10.20
N GLU A 101 -12.96 -10.37 -11.27
CA GLU A 101 -12.42 -11.45 -12.09
C GLU A 101 -10.94 -11.72 -11.82
N THR A 102 -10.60 -12.99 -11.55
CA THR A 102 -9.22 -13.46 -11.64
C THR A 102 -8.84 -13.64 -13.12
N PRO A 103 -7.82 -12.94 -13.63
CA PRO A 103 -7.35 -13.10 -15.00
C PRO A 103 -6.96 -14.54 -15.33
N LEU A 104 -7.11 -14.92 -16.61
CA LEU A 104 -6.76 -16.27 -17.08
C LEU A 104 -5.29 -16.60 -16.84
N TRP A 105 -4.41 -15.61 -16.97
CA TRP A 105 -2.97 -15.79 -16.75
C TRP A 105 -2.69 -16.30 -15.34
N ALA A 106 -3.19 -15.63 -14.29
CA ALA A 106 -2.96 -16.07 -12.91
C ALA A 106 -3.64 -17.41 -12.60
N ARG A 107 -4.85 -17.65 -13.11
CA ARG A 107 -5.51 -18.95 -12.96
C ARG A 107 -4.68 -20.10 -13.53
N THR A 108 -3.98 -19.84 -14.63
CA THR A 108 -3.18 -20.86 -15.34
C THR A 108 -1.77 -21.01 -14.75
N HIS A 109 -1.12 -19.90 -14.39
CA HIS A 109 0.31 -19.88 -14.05
C HIS A 109 0.61 -19.64 -12.57
N ALA A 110 -0.32 -19.08 -11.81
CA ALA A 110 -0.15 -18.74 -10.39
C ALA A 110 -1.09 -19.53 -9.47
N GLY A 111 -1.84 -20.50 -10.00
CA GLY A 111 -2.80 -21.30 -9.22
C GLY A 111 -2.15 -22.07 -8.06
N VAL A 112 -0.87 -22.41 -8.16
CA VAL A 112 -0.10 -23.09 -7.10
C VAL A 112 0.03 -22.26 -5.83
N LEU A 113 -0.04 -20.93 -5.93
CA LEU A 113 0.00 -20.04 -4.76
C LEU A 113 -1.29 -20.16 -3.93
N GLY A 114 -2.42 -20.52 -4.55
CA GLY A 114 -3.69 -20.77 -3.87
C GLY A 114 -4.07 -19.65 -2.89
N SER A 115 -4.29 -20.02 -1.62
CA SER A 115 -4.56 -19.09 -0.51
C SER A 115 -3.30 -18.52 0.17
N LYS A 116 -2.11 -18.88 -0.30
CA LYS A 116 -0.82 -18.50 0.27
C LYS A 116 -0.11 -17.51 -0.68
N PRO A 117 -0.38 -16.20 -0.57
CA PRO A 117 0.14 -15.22 -1.51
C PRO A 117 1.66 -15.05 -1.38
N VAL A 118 2.27 -14.41 -2.38
CA VAL A 118 3.61 -13.85 -2.26
C VAL A 118 3.54 -12.60 -1.37
N ALA A 119 4.39 -12.50 -0.35
CA ALA A 119 4.62 -11.28 0.40
C ALA A 119 5.88 -10.59 -0.14
N TYR A 120 5.68 -9.49 -0.87
CA TYR A 120 6.74 -8.68 -1.47
C TYR A 120 7.14 -7.55 -0.54
N PHE A 121 8.35 -7.59 -0.01
CA PHE A 121 8.90 -6.58 0.90
C PHE A 121 9.77 -5.59 0.13
N SER A 122 9.48 -4.31 0.27
CA SER A 122 10.30 -3.21 -0.26
C SER A 122 10.18 -2.01 0.66
N LEU A 123 11.26 -1.22 0.78
CA LEU A 123 11.19 0.05 1.51
C LEU A 123 10.53 1.16 0.69
N GLU A 124 10.48 1.07 -0.63
CA GLU A 124 9.91 2.12 -1.47
C GLU A 124 8.97 1.61 -2.56
N PHE A 125 7.97 2.42 -2.90
CA PHE A 125 6.95 2.12 -3.90
C PHE A 125 6.59 3.36 -4.74
N GLY A 126 7.08 3.40 -5.98
CA GLY A 126 6.79 4.42 -6.98
C GLY A 126 5.44 4.20 -7.64
N LEU A 127 4.36 4.59 -6.96
CA LEU A 127 2.98 4.33 -7.43
C LEU A 127 2.40 5.49 -8.21
N HIS A 128 2.42 6.68 -7.61
CA HIS A 128 1.93 7.93 -8.17
C HIS A 128 2.48 9.08 -7.31
N GLU A 129 2.66 10.27 -7.87
CA GLU A 129 3.25 11.41 -7.14
C GLU A 129 2.42 11.87 -5.92
N SER A 130 1.11 11.56 -5.91
CA SER A 130 0.23 11.77 -4.76
C SER A 130 0.54 10.86 -3.56
N ILE A 131 1.48 9.91 -3.69
CA ILE A 131 1.97 9.03 -2.62
C ILE A 131 3.51 9.01 -2.70
N PRO A 132 4.19 10.01 -2.09
CA PRO A 132 5.62 10.21 -2.25
C PRO A 132 6.46 9.29 -1.33
N ILE A 133 6.26 7.97 -1.44
CA ILE A 133 6.97 6.94 -0.65
C ILE A 133 8.08 6.23 -1.45
N TYR A 134 8.76 6.97 -2.33
CA TYR A 134 9.89 6.48 -3.12
C TYR A 134 10.87 7.61 -3.48
N SER A 135 12.13 7.27 -3.76
CA SER A 135 13.17 8.21 -4.18
C SER A 135 13.75 7.92 -5.56
N GLY A 136 13.73 6.66 -6.01
CA GLY A 136 14.43 6.28 -7.23
C GLY A 136 13.93 5.04 -7.95
N GLY A 137 14.83 4.42 -8.72
CA GLY A 137 14.52 3.31 -9.63
C GLY A 137 14.06 2.04 -8.93
N LEU A 138 14.53 1.76 -7.71
CA LEU A 138 14.11 0.60 -6.92
C LEU A 138 12.63 0.72 -6.50
N GLY A 139 12.18 1.92 -6.18
CA GLY A 139 10.80 2.25 -5.87
C GLY A 139 9.92 2.18 -7.10
N VAL A 140 10.36 2.76 -8.23
CA VAL A 140 9.64 2.64 -9.53
C VAL A 140 9.46 1.16 -9.90
N LEU A 141 10.52 0.35 -9.80
CA LEU A 141 10.44 -1.08 -10.01
C LEU A 141 9.40 -1.73 -9.10
N SER A 142 9.42 -1.43 -7.80
CA SER A 142 8.46 -1.98 -6.84
C SER A 142 7.03 -1.59 -7.15
N GLY A 143 6.79 -0.35 -7.56
CA GLY A 143 5.49 0.14 -8.00
C GLY A 143 5.00 -0.59 -9.24
N ASP A 144 5.83 -0.68 -10.27
CA ASP A 144 5.51 -1.37 -11.53
C ASP A 144 5.34 -2.88 -11.32
N HIS A 145 6.09 -3.47 -10.39
CA HIS A 145 5.97 -4.88 -10.04
C HIS A 145 4.57 -5.18 -9.47
N ILE A 146 4.10 -4.39 -8.50
CA ILE A 146 2.79 -4.63 -7.89
C ILE A 146 1.63 -4.22 -8.81
N LYS A 147 1.80 -3.20 -9.67
CA LYS A 147 0.84 -2.86 -10.74
C LYS A 147 0.71 -4.00 -11.75
N SER A 148 1.83 -4.60 -12.16
CA SER A 148 1.87 -5.72 -13.09
C SER A 148 1.26 -6.98 -12.48
N ALA A 149 1.63 -7.30 -11.23
CA ALA A 149 1.02 -8.38 -10.46
C ALA A 149 -0.50 -8.21 -10.36
N SER A 150 -0.97 -6.97 -10.14
CA SER A 150 -2.39 -6.62 -10.17
C SER A 150 -3.04 -6.91 -11.51
N GLY A 151 -2.44 -6.46 -12.61
CA GLY A 151 -2.93 -6.69 -13.97
C GLY A 151 -3.06 -8.17 -14.31
N LEU A 152 -2.04 -8.96 -13.96
CA LEU A 152 -1.97 -10.40 -14.18
C LEU A 152 -2.83 -11.21 -13.19
N GLY A 153 -3.19 -10.62 -12.05
CA GLY A 153 -3.93 -11.25 -10.97
C GLY A 153 -3.12 -12.23 -10.13
N VAL A 154 -1.80 -12.03 -10.06
CA VAL A 154 -0.93 -12.83 -9.20
C VAL A 154 -1.36 -12.63 -7.75
N PRO A 155 -1.58 -13.70 -6.96
CA PRO A 155 -1.80 -13.60 -5.51
C PRO A 155 -0.54 -13.07 -4.82
N LEU A 156 -0.42 -11.75 -4.75
CA LEU A 156 0.68 -11.03 -4.14
C LEU A 156 0.12 -9.95 -3.21
N LEU A 157 0.83 -9.66 -2.15
CA LEU A 157 0.65 -8.49 -1.32
C LEU A 157 2.00 -7.84 -1.12
N ALA A 158 2.00 -6.55 -0.83
CA ALA A 158 3.22 -5.80 -0.61
C ALA A 158 3.30 -5.30 0.83
N VAL A 159 4.52 -5.23 1.37
CA VAL A 159 4.82 -4.73 2.71
C VAL A 159 5.96 -3.72 2.61
N GLY A 160 5.80 -2.57 3.27
CA GLY A 160 6.82 -1.53 3.36
C GLY A 160 6.59 -0.60 4.54
N LEU A 161 7.24 0.56 4.50
CA LEU A 161 7.08 1.61 5.51
C LEU A 161 6.29 2.78 4.93
N PHE A 162 5.46 3.41 5.76
CA PHE A 162 4.87 4.70 5.43
C PHE A 162 5.85 5.80 5.84
N TYR A 163 6.14 6.76 4.96
CA TYR A 163 6.98 7.91 5.28
C TYR A 163 6.12 9.16 5.31
N ASP A 164 5.86 9.72 6.49
CA ASP A 164 4.95 10.86 6.66
C ASP A 164 5.52 12.19 6.13
N GLN A 165 6.83 12.26 5.90
CA GLN A 165 7.51 13.36 5.20
C GLN A 165 7.94 13.01 3.78
N GLY A 166 7.64 11.78 3.34
CA GLY A 166 7.97 11.26 2.02
C GLY A 166 9.47 11.34 1.70
N TYR A 167 9.76 11.67 0.44
CA TYR A 167 11.07 12.19 0.01
C TYR A 167 10.99 13.72 -0.15
N PHE A 168 12.11 14.39 -0.36
CA PHE A 168 12.12 15.85 -0.48
C PHE A 168 11.66 16.34 -1.88
N LYS A 169 11.04 17.52 -1.92
CA LYS A 169 10.90 18.30 -3.15
C LYS A 169 12.19 19.09 -3.39
N GLN A 170 12.76 18.93 -4.59
CA GLN A 170 13.97 19.63 -4.99
C GLN A 170 13.63 21.01 -5.56
N HIS A 171 14.28 22.04 -5.03
CA HIS A 171 14.28 23.38 -5.60
C HIS A 171 15.72 23.85 -5.82
N LEU A 172 15.94 24.67 -6.84
CA LEU A 172 17.23 25.34 -7.05
C LEU A 172 17.09 26.78 -6.58
N ASP A 173 18.00 27.21 -5.71
CA ASP A 173 18.07 28.61 -5.33
C ASP A 173 18.60 29.49 -6.48
N MET A 174 18.65 30.81 -6.25
CA MET A 174 19.13 31.77 -7.24
C MET A 174 20.60 31.55 -7.68
N ASN A 175 21.37 30.77 -6.92
CA ASN A 175 22.76 30.43 -7.22
C ASN A 175 22.89 29.04 -7.87
N GLY A 176 21.78 28.35 -8.10
CA GLY A 176 21.75 27.01 -8.68
C GLY A 176 22.06 25.88 -7.67
N TRP A 177 22.07 26.16 -6.37
CA TRP A 177 22.24 25.13 -5.35
C TRP A 177 20.93 24.44 -5.02
N GLN A 178 21.01 23.13 -4.81
CA GLN A 178 19.88 22.32 -4.35
C GLN A 178 19.44 22.77 -2.96
N GLN A 179 18.13 22.93 -2.83
CA GLN A 179 17.40 23.10 -1.58
C GLN A 179 16.38 21.97 -1.46
N GLU A 180 16.22 21.47 -0.24
CA GLU A 180 15.37 20.33 0.08
C GLU A 180 14.17 20.80 0.89
N GLU A 181 12.97 20.61 0.36
CA GLU A 181 11.73 20.86 1.08
C GLU A 181 11.07 19.53 1.45
N TYR A 182 10.96 19.26 2.75
CA TYR A 182 10.24 18.10 3.28
C TYR A 182 8.80 18.52 3.60
N LEU A 183 7.83 17.75 3.12
CA LEU A 183 6.41 18.09 3.27
C LEU A 183 5.75 17.14 4.27
N ASP A 184 5.03 17.69 5.24
CA ASP A 184 4.17 16.90 6.11
C ASP A 184 2.95 16.40 5.31
N ILE A 185 2.94 15.10 5.02
CA ILE A 185 1.87 14.46 4.27
C ILE A 185 0.67 14.29 5.18
N LYS A 186 -0.45 14.90 4.80
CA LYS A 186 -1.73 14.66 5.47
C LYS A 186 -2.22 13.27 5.11
N VAL A 187 -2.15 12.32 6.05
CA VAL A 187 -2.68 10.95 5.90
C VAL A 187 -4.14 10.95 5.40
N ASP A 188 -4.93 11.93 5.86
CA ASP A 188 -6.31 12.22 5.44
C ASP A 188 -6.52 12.45 3.93
N ASN A 189 -5.45 12.81 3.23
CA ASN A 189 -5.43 13.04 1.78
C ASN A 189 -4.89 11.82 1.01
N LEU A 190 -4.56 10.72 1.68
CA LEU A 190 -4.06 9.51 1.04
C LEU A 190 -5.18 8.48 0.88
N PRO A 191 -5.10 7.58 -0.12
CA PRO A 191 -6.03 6.45 -0.24
C PRO A 191 -5.67 5.33 0.74
N MET A 192 -5.42 5.70 2.01
CA MET A 192 -4.99 4.83 3.10
C MET A 192 -6.13 4.59 4.08
N GLU A 193 -6.27 3.35 4.52
CA GLU A 193 -7.19 2.92 5.57
C GLU A 193 -6.41 2.10 6.59
N SER A 194 -6.83 2.06 7.86
CA SER A 194 -6.20 1.15 8.83
C SER A 194 -6.37 -0.30 8.39
N ALA A 195 -5.30 -1.08 8.43
CA ALA A 195 -5.39 -2.52 8.23
C ALA A 195 -6.09 -3.15 9.43
N LEU A 196 -7.04 -4.04 9.16
CA LEU A 196 -7.90 -4.63 10.18
C LEU A 196 -7.54 -6.11 10.39
N GLY A 197 -7.58 -6.54 11.65
CA GLY A 197 -7.49 -7.95 12.01
C GLY A 197 -8.79 -8.71 11.74
N PRO A 198 -8.80 -10.04 11.94
CA PRO A 198 -10.01 -10.86 11.84
C PRO A 198 -11.15 -10.42 12.79
N ASP A 199 -10.83 -9.68 13.85
CA ASP A 199 -11.80 -9.11 14.81
C ASP A 199 -12.35 -7.74 14.36
N GLY A 200 -11.93 -7.24 13.20
CA GLY A 200 -12.35 -5.94 12.66
C GLY A 200 -11.65 -4.74 13.29
N LYS A 201 -10.64 -4.94 14.15
CA LYS A 201 -9.92 -3.84 14.81
C LYS A 201 -8.64 -3.44 14.05
N PRO A 202 -8.24 -2.17 14.12
CA PRO A 202 -6.95 -1.73 13.60
C PRO A 202 -5.79 -2.51 14.21
N ILE A 203 -4.82 -2.86 13.38
CA ILE A 203 -3.62 -3.59 13.79
C ILE A 203 -2.51 -2.62 14.19
N THR A 204 -1.96 -2.87 15.37
CA THR A 204 -0.68 -2.34 15.83
C THR A 204 0.19 -3.52 16.22
N VAL A 205 1.38 -3.64 15.62
CA VAL A 205 2.35 -4.67 15.96
C VAL A 205 3.33 -4.14 17.00
N GLU A 206 3.79 -5.04 17.86
CA GLU A 206 4.81 -4.73 18.87
C GLU A 206 6.08 -5.54 18.57
N ILE A 207 7.23 -4.87 18.63
CA ILE A 207 8.56 -5.42 18.40
C ILE A 207 9.37 -5.19 19.67
N PRO A 208 9.66 -6.25 20.44
CA PRO A 208 10.54 -6.16 21.60
C PRO A 208 11.95 -5.76 21.16
N THR A 209 12.48 -4.72 21.80
CA THR A 209 13.87 -4.27 21.74
C THR A 209 14.43 -4.28 23.16
N ARG A 210 15.75 -4.16 23.30
CA ARG A 210 16.42 -4.02 24.60
C ARG A 210 15.98 -2.76 25.36
N SER A 211 15.60 -1.72 24.61
CA SER A 211 15.14 -0.43 25.16
C SER A 211 13.64 -0.38 25.49
N GLY A 212 12.86 -1.39 25.10
CA GLY A 212 11.41 -1.43 25.30
C GLY A 212 10.65 -1.97 24.09
N LEU A 213 9.36 -1.69 24.04
CA LEU A 213 8.49 -2.12 22.94
C LEU A 213 8.41 -1.03 21.87
N LEU A 214 8.92 -1.32 20.68
CA LEU A 214 8.69 -0.52 19.49
C LEU A 214 7.36 -0.92 18.86
N ARG A 215 6.45 0.04 18.68
CA ARG A 215 5.13 -0.19 18.09
C ARG A 215 5.06 0.33 16.67
N ALA A 216 4.30 -0.35 15.81
CA ALA A 216 3.98 0.17 14.49
C ALA A 216 2.51 -0.12 14.16
N LYS A 217 1.74 0.91 13.81
CA LYS A 217 0.40 0.76 13.26
C LYS A 217 0.51 0.38 11.79
N VAL A 218 -0.50 -0.33 11.28
CA VAL A 218 -0.48 -0.85 9.91
C VAL A 218 -1.56 -0.16 9.09
N TRP A 219 -1.12 0.50 8.02
CA TRP A 219 -1.99 1.07 7.00
C TRP A 219 -2.13 0.13 5.81
N GLN A 220 -3.22 0.28 5.08
CA GLN A 220 -3.50 -0.46 3.85
C GLN A 220 -3.84 0.51 2.72
N ILE A 221 -3.23 0.29 1.56
CA ILE A 221 -3.56 0.94 0.29
C ILE A 221 -4.00 -0.14 -0.70
N ARG A 222 -5.06 0.15 -1.48
CA ARG A 222 -5.49 -0.72 -2.58
C ARG A 222 -4.76 -0.33 -3.87
N VAL A 223 -4.00 -1.27 -4.42
CA VAL A 223 -3.26 -1.12 -5.68
C VAL A 223 -3.85 -2.08 -6.69
N GLY A 224 -4.96 -1.66 -7.31
CA GLY A 224 -5.75 -2.55 -8.15
C GLY A 224 -6.33 -3.69 -7.32
N ARG A 225 -5.95 -4.93 -7.64
CA ARG A 225 -6.34 -6.16 -6.95
C ARG A 225 -5.50 -6.43 -5.70
N LEU A 226 -4.37 -5.74 -5.53
CA LEU A 226 -3.42 -6.01 -4.47
C LEU A 226 -3.64 -5.09 -3.27
N HIS A 227 -3.17 -5.57 -2.13
CA HIS A 227 -3.03 -4.78 -0.91
C HIS A 227 -1.54 -4.45 -0.70
N LEU A 228 -1.26 -3.16 -0.50
CA LEU A 228 0.01 -2.67 0.01
C LEU A 228 -0.18 -2.31 1.47
N TYR A 229 0.60 -2.95 2.35
CA TYR A 229 0.61 -2.69 3.78
C TYR A 229 1.82 -1.83 4.13
N LEU A 230 1.59 -0.71 4.81
CA LEU A 230 2.63 0.23 5.21
C LEU A 230 2.66 0.34 6.72
N LEU A 231 3.82 0.07 7.31
CA LEU A 231 4.04 0.20 8.74
C LEU A 231 4.46 1.63 9.08
N ASP A 232 3.91 2.13 10.18
CA ASP A 232 4.11 3.50 10.66
C ASP A 232 4.39 3.46 12.17
N SER A 233 5.56 3.95 12.57
CA SER A 233 6.00 3.98 13.96
C SER A 233 5.54 5.23 14.71
N ASP A 234 4.83 6.16 14.05
CA ASP A 234 4.17 7.28 14.71
C ASP A 234 2.94 6.80 15.51
N VAL A 235 3.22 6.18 16.66
CA VAL A 235 2.25 5.55 17.54
C VAL A 235 2.42 6.09 18.95
N GLU A 236 1.31 6.42 19.61
CA GLU A 236 1.33 6.80 21.01
C GLU A 236 1.94 5.68 21.87
N GLY A 237 2.84 6.04 22.77
CA GLY A 237 3.60 5.10 23.61
C GLY A 237 4.97 4.70 23.06
N ASN A 238 5.30 5.08 21.81
CA ASN A 238 6.69 5.08 21.33
C ASN A 238 7.45 6.31 21.85
N SER A 239 8.77 6.19 21.97
CA SER A 239 9.63 7.34 22.26
C SER A 239 9.61 8.35 21.08
N PRO A 240 9.95 9.63 21.29
CA PRO A 240 10.03 10.60 20.18
C PRO A 240 10.93 10.12 19.03
N GLU A 241 12.09 9.53 19.35
CA GLU A 241 13.01 8.96 18.37
C GLU A 241 12.38 7.79 17.60
N ASP A 242 11.62 6.92 18.28
CA ASP A 242 10.94 5.80 17.65
C ASP A 242 9.81 6.24 16.71
N ARG A 243 9.11 7.33 17.04
CA ARG A 243 8.08 7.91 16.18
C ARG A 243 8.67 8.49 14.90
N GLU A 244 9.91 8.97 14.95
CA GLU A 244 10.63 9.52 13.79
C GLU A 244 11.23 8.45 12.87
N LEU A 245 11.26 7.16 13.27
CA LEU A 245 11.81 6.09 12.44
C LEU A 245 11.14 6.00 11.06
N THR A 246 9.85 6.27 10.98
CA THR A 246 9.08 6.26 9.73
C THR A 246 8.80 7.67 9.21
N SER A 247 9.62 8.66 9.56
CA SER A 247 9.43 10.03 9.06
C SER A 247 9.89 10.19 7.61
N ARG A 248 11.13 9.78 7.33
CA ARG A 248 11.82 10.02 6.04
C ARG A 248 12.37 8.74 5.42
N LEU A 249 12.22 8.65 4.11
CA LEU A 249 12.88 7.62 3.31
C LEU A 249 14.39 7.91 3.23
N TYR A 250 15.22 6.92 3.60
CA TYR A 250 16.68 7.03 3.69
C TYR A 250 17.20 8.12 4.65
N GLY A 251 16.42 8.46 5.68
CA GLY A 251 16.85 9.36 6.75
C GLY A 251 17.61 8.66 7.89
N GLY A 252 18.27 9.46 8.71
CA GLY A 252 18.89 9.03 9.97
C GLY A 252 20.29 8.44 9.82
N ASP A 253 20.77 7.82 10.89
CA ASP A 253 22.07 7.15 10.97
C ASP A 253 21.92 5.62 10.90
N ASN A 254 23.00 4.88 11.14
CA ASN A 254 22.97 3.41 11.14
C ASN A 254 21.98 2.82 12.17
N ARG A 255 21.73 3.52 13.28
CA ARG A 255 20.80 3.08 14.32
C ARG A 255 19.36 3.29 13.86
N THR A 256 19.05 4.43 13.24
CA THR A 256 17.76 4.64 12.57
C THR A 256 17.54 3.57 11.50
N ARG A 257 18.56 3.30 10.70
CA ARG A 257 18.50 2.37 9.57
C ARG A 257 18.18 0.94 10.00
N ILE A 258 18.93 0.37 10.95
CA ILE A 258 18.65 -0.99 11.43
C ILE A 258 17.25 -1.11 12.05
N ARG A 259 16.79 -0.07 12.76
CA ARG A 259 15.44 -0.04 13.35
C ARG A 259 14.34 0.06 12.28
N GLN A 260 14.54 0.82 11.20
CA GLN A 260 13.65 0.80 10.04
C GLN A 260 13.56 -0.60 9.42
N GLU A 261 14.69 -1.27 9.23
CA GLU A 261 14.72 -2.64 8.69
C GLU A 261 14.05 -3.65 9.64
N LEU A 262 14.17 -3.45 10.95
CA LEU A 262 13.49 -4.24 11.97
C LEU A 262 11.97 -4.07 11.89
N VAL A 263 11.48 -2.82 11.75
CA VAL A 263 10.05 -2.54 11.56
C VAL A 263 9.56 -3.15 10.24
N ALA A 264 10.27 -2.95 9.14
CA ALA A 264 9.90 -3.47 7.84
C ALA A 264 9.88 -5.01 7.81
N GLY A 265 10.92 -5.65 8.36
CA GLY A 265 11.08 -7.10 8.39
C GLY A 265 10.22 -7.78 9.45
N VAL A 266 10.57 -7.61 10.72
CA VAL A 266 9.88 -8.25 11.86
C VAL A 266 8.45 -7.73 11.99
N GLY A 267 8.29 -6.41 11.99
CA GLY A 267 6.97 -5.79 12.06
C GLY A 267 6.08 -6.20 10.90
N GLY A 268 6.64 -6.25 9.68
CA GLY A 268 5.91 -6.70 8.49
C GLY A 268 5.42 -8.14 8.58
N VAL A 269 6.26 -9.10 9.01
CA VAL A 269 5.83 -10.49 9.22
C VAL A 269 4.73 -10.58 10.28
N ARG A 270 4.90 -9.88 11.41
CA ARG A 270 3.89 -9.85 12.48
C ARG A 270 2.57 -9.22 12.03
N ALA A 271 2.62 -8.20 11.19
CA ALA A 271 1.43 -7.56 10.64
C ALA A 271 0.63 -8.54 9.78
N LEU A 272 1.32 -9.30 8.92
CA LEU A 272 0.70 -10.36 8.12
C LEU A 272 0.03 -11.42 9.01
N ARG A 273 0.70 -11.86 10.09
CA ARG A 273 0.08 -12.79 11.05
C ARG A 273 -1.12 -12.22 11.76
N ALA A 274 -1.06 -10.97 12.19
CA ALA A 274 -2.18 -10.29 12.85
C ALA A 274 -3.41 -10.18 11.93
N MET A 275 -3.21 -10.09 10.61
CA MET A 275 -4.27 -10.14 9.59
C MET A 275 -4.74 -11.57 9.26
N GLY A 276 -4.15 -12.61 9.85
CA GLY A 276 -4.43 -14.00 9.52
C GLY A 276 -3.84 -14.44 8.17
N ILE A 277 -2.86 -13.70 7.64
CA ILE A 277 -2.25 -13.96 6.34
C ILE A 277 -1.03 -14.86 6.52
N THR A 278 -1.00 -15.95 5.75
CA THR A 278 0.15 -16.87 5.68
C THR A 278 0.72 -16.86 4.27
N PRO A 279 1.83 -16.14 4.02
CA PRO A 279 2.48 -16.14 2.72
C PRO A 279 3.02 -17.52 2.35
N GLY A 280 2.98 -17.81 1.05
CA GLY A 280 3.64 -18.98 0.47
C GLY A 280 5.09 -18.68 0.04
N VAL A 281 5.37 -17.41 -0.27
CA VAL A 281 6.70 -16.93 -0.67
C VAL A 281 6.96 -15.58 -0.02
N TYR A 282 8.17 -15.37 0.46
CA TYR A 282 8.70 -14.08 0.91
C TYR A 282 9.66 -13.57 -0.16
N HIS A 283 9.32 -12.46 -0.82
CA HIS A 283 10.18 -11.84 -1.83
C HIS A 283 10.75 -10.56 -1.25
N LEU A 284 12.07 -10.56 -1.03
CA LEU A 284 12.81 -9.43 -0.49
C LEU A 284 13.43 -8.63 -1.63
N ASN A 285 13.04 -7.37 -1.76
CA ASN A 285 13.64 -6.41 -2.67
C ASN A 285 14.77 -5.66 -1.93
N GLU A 286 16.01 -6.06 -2.21
CA GLU A 286 17.22 -5.72 -1.44
C GLU A 286 17.26 -6.23 0.01
N GLY A 287 18.41 -6.03 0.66
CA GLY A 287 18.70 -6.51 2.02
C GLY A 287 17.87 -5.84 3.13
N HIS A 288 17.16 -4.75 2.83
CA HIS A 288 16.49 -3.91 3.83
C HIS A 288 15.34 -4.59 4.60
N SER A 289 14.90 -5.74 4.13
CA SER A 289 13.85 -6.55 4.76
C SER A 289 14.36 -7.91 5.23
N ALA A 290 15.68 -8.11 5.31
CA ALA A 290 16.30 -9.37 5.68
C ALA A 290 15.79 -9.92 7.03
N PHE A 291 15.48 -9.04 7.99
CA PHE A 291 14.90 -9.44 9.29
C PHE A 291 13.55 -10.17 9.17
N ALA A 292 12.82 -10.03 8.06
CA ALA A 292 11.61 -10.82 7.81
C ALA A 292 11.92 -12.32 7.89
N THR A 293 13.01 -12.77 7.27
CA THR A 293 13.37 -14.20 7.25
C THR A 293 13.71 -14.72 8.64
N LEU A 294 14.38 -13.90 9.47
CA LEU A 294 14.70 -14.25 10.85
C LEU A 294 13.43 -14.37 11.71
N GLU A 295 12.45 -13.48 11.53
CA GLU A 295 11.17 -13.58 12.23
C GLU A 295 10.40 -14.84 11.80
N VAL A 296 10.41 -15.18 10.50
CA VAL A 296 9.77 -16.42 10.03
C VAL A 296 10.48 -17.66 10.58
N ILE A 297 11.82 -17.67 10.64
CA ILE A 297 12.59 -18.75 11.29
C ILE A 297 12.17 -18.87 12.77
N ARG A 298 12.10 -17.74 13.49
CA ARG A 298 11.65 -17.71 14.89
C ARG A 298 10.23 -18.28 15.04
N GLU A 299 9.33 -17.98 14.11
CA GLU A 299 7.98 -18.56 14.09
C GLU A 299 8.00 -20.07 13.85
N ARG A 300 8.77 -20.57 12.88
CA ARG A 300 8.93 -22.01 12.63
C ARG A 300 9.43 -22.75 13.86
N MET A 301 10.46 -22.20 14.51
CA MET A 301 11.01 -22.78 15.73
C MET A 301 9.98 -22.80 16.87
N LYS A 302 9.28 -21.69 17.09
CA LYS A 302 8.35 -21.55 18.21
C LYS A 302 7.03 -22.31 18.01
N ASN A 303 6.47 -22.25 16.81
CA ASN A 303 5.12 -22.73 16.53
C ASN A 303 5.12 -24.17 15.99
N ASP A 304 6.13 -24.51 15.18
CA ASP A 304 6.21 -25.81 14.50
C ASP A 304 7.22 -26.76 15.19
N GLY A 305 7.96 -26.27 16.20
CA GLY A 305 8.91 -27.06 16.99
C GLY A 305 10.19 -27.43 16.24
N MET A 306 10.45 -26.83 15.09
CA MET A 306 11.67 -27.05 14.30
C MET A 306 12.91 -26.56 15.04
N ASN A 307 14.05 -27.24 14.83
CA ASN A 307 15.32 -26.63 15.21
C ASN A 307 15.72 -25.54 14.21
N PHE A 308 16.77 -24.77 14.55
CA PHE A 308 17.21 -23.65 13.71
C PHE A 308 17.61 -24.07 12.29
N ASP A 309 18.37 -25.16 12.13
CA ASP A 309 18.85 -25.61 10.82
C ASP A 309 17.71 -26.08 9.91
N GLU A 310 16.70 -26.74 10.49
CA GLU A 310 15.47 -27.13 9.79
C GLU A 310 14.67 -25.91 9.36
N ALA A 311 14.41 -24.99 10.30
CA ALA A 311 13.68 -23.76 10.03
C ALA A 311 14.38 -22.88 8.99
N LEU A 312 15.71 -22.76 9.05
CA LEU A 312 16.52 -22.03 8.08
C LEU A 312 16.36 -22.61 6.67
N ARG A 313 16.45 -23.94 6.52
CA ARG A 313 16.29 -24.61 5.21
C ARG A 313 14.87 -24.47 4.69
N ASP A 314 13.85 -24.61 5.54
CA ASP A 314 12.46 -24.39 5.17
C ASP A 314 12.22 -22.96 4.69
N VAL A 315 12.62 -21.97 5.46
CA VAL A 315 12.43 -20.55 5.11
C VAL A 315 13.20 -20.18 3.85
N ALA A 316 14.41 -20.70 3.66
CA ALA A 316 15.18 -20.47 2.44
C ALA A 316 14.46 -20.98 1.18
N GLN A 317 13.75 -22.12 1.25
CA GLN A 317 12.97 -22.64 0.11
C GLN A 317 11.77 -21.76 -0.26
N HIS A 318 11.29 -20.96 0.69
CA HIS A 318 10.15 -20.05 0.50
C HIS A 318 10.59 -18.59 0.34
N THR A 319 11.89 -18.31 0.18
CA THR A 319 12.42 -16.94 0.09
C THR A 319 13.04 -16.68 -1.27
N VAL A 320 12.67 -15.55 -1.87
CA VAL A 320 13.28 -14.99 -3.07
C VAL A 320 13.98 -13.69 -2.68
N PHE A 321 15.26 -13.57 -2.99
CA PHE A 321 16.04 -12.36 -2.75
C PHE A 321 16.44 -11.73 -4.08
N THR A 322 16.20 -10.43 -4.23
CA THR A 322 16.63 -9.64 -5.40
C THR A 322 17.62 -8.58 -4.94
N THR A 323 18.78 -8.52 -5.59
CA THR A 323 19.79 -7.47 -5.39
C THR A 323 19.97 -6.68 -6.69
N HIS A 324 20.05 -5.36 -6.56
CA HIS A 324 20.20 -4.40 -7.66
C HIS A 324 21.58 -3.74 -7.64
N THR A 325 22.23 -3.72 -6.48
CA THR A 325 23.56 -3.14 -6.31
C THR A 325 24.58 -4.23 -6.00
N PRO A 326 25.23 -4.85 -7.00
CA PRO A 326 26.16 -5.96 -6.77
C PRO A 326 27.51 -5.52 -6.15
N VAL A 327 27.61 -4.27 -5.68
CA VAL A 327 28.83 -3.72 -5.07
C VAL A 327 28.67 -3.55 -3.55
N PRO A 328 29.74 -3.75 -2.75
CA PRO A 328 29.65 -3.72 -1.29
C PRO A 328 29.07 -2.44 -0.69
N ALA A 329 29.18 -1.31 -1.39
CA ALA A 329 28.67 -0.01 -0.96
C ALA A 329 27.13 0.05 -0.93
N GLY A 330 26.44 -0.84 -1.65
CA GLY A 330 24.97 -0.93 -1.62
C GLY A 330 24.43 -1.85 -0.53
N HIS A 331 25.29 -2.46 0.29
CA HIS A 331 24.88 -3.39 1.33
C HIS A 331 24.99 -2.73 2.70
N ASP A 332 23.87 -2.67 3.41
CA ASP A 332 23.82 -2.24 4.80
C ASP A 332 24.70 -3.16 5.67
N ARG A 333 25.54 -2.56 6.52
CA ARG A 333 26.40 -3.27 7.48
C ARG A 333 26.23 -2.65 8.86
N PHE A 334 25.82 -3.47 9.80
CA PHE A 334 25.58 -3.04 11.18
C PHE A 334 26.61 -3.67 12.12
N ASP A 335 27.03 -2.89 13.10
CA ASP A 335 27.89 -3.38 14.19
C ASP A 335 27.12 -4.38 15.07
N GLY A 336 27.84 -5.32 15.69
CA GLY A 336 27.23 -6.31 16.58
C GLY A 336 26.45 -5.68 17.73
N ALA A 337 26.90 -4.54 18.26
CA ALA A 337 26.19 -3.83 19.31
C ALA A 337 24.81 -3.33 18.88
N LEU A 338 24.63 -2.96 17.60
CA LEU A 338 23.33 -2.58 17.04
C LEU A 338 22.40 -3.79 16.88
N MET A 339 22.95 -4.97 16.61
CA MET A 339 22.18 -6.22 16.51
C MET A 339 21.70 -6.75 17.86
N GLU A 340 22.40 -6.42 18.95
CA GLU A 340 22.04 -6.78 20.32
C GLU A 340 21.08 -5.79 21.00
N GLU A 341 20.81 -4.65 20.35
CA GLU A 341 19.83 -3.64 20.76
C GLU A 341 18.40 -4.09 20.40
#